data_AF-A0A3D5R5B0-F1
#
_entry.id   AF-A0A3D5R5B0-F1
#
_cell.length_a   1.000
_cell.length_b   1.000
_cell.length_c   1.000
_cell.angle_alpha   90.00
_cell.angle_beta   90.00
_cell.angle_gamma   90.00
#
_symmetry.space_group_name_H-M   'P 1'
#
loop_
_entity.id
_entity.type
_entity.pdbx_description
1 polymer ?
#
loop_
_entity_poly.entity_id
_entity_poly.type
_entity_poly.pdbx_seq_one_letter_code
_entity_poly.pdbx_strand_id
1 'polypeptide(L)'
;MKNLVCHFNECEKSYLKTNTQISKNRKLNKGFTLIELVVIIAIISILSAIAVPRFIHYTAFAKETVCKTNCGQAERMYEAFLIEEDIENTDIIFDQFMLENYSDICPKDGVIYYLDGKINCKIHEGISENTDDLDEPEDSDPPGEEVPWL
;
A
#
# COMPACT_ATOMS: atom_id res chain seq x y z
N MET A 1 -11.98 58.03 -42.85
CA MET A 1 -11.65 56.82 -42.06
C MET A 1 -10.18 56.47 -42.28
N LYS A 2 -9.28 57.16 -41.58
CA LYS A 2 -7.85 56.83 -41.50
C LYS A 2 -7.51 56.90 -40.03
N ASN A 3 -7.55 55.79 -39.32
CA ASN A 3 -7.07 55.72 -37.95
C ASN A 3 -6.70 54.29 -37.59
N LEU A 4 -5.56 54.20 -36.91
CA LEU A 4 -5.08 53.08 -36.10
C LEU A 4 -4.32 51.94 -36.78
N VAL A 5 -3.23 52.27 -37.47
CA VAL A 5 -2.06 51.36 -37.53
C VAL A 5 -0.79 52.18 -37.28
N CYS A 6 -0.52 52.48 -36.01
CA CYS A 6 0.81 52.86 -35.51
C CYS A 6 0.95 52.27 -34.09
N HIS A 7 2.19 51.91 -33.73
CA HIS A 7 2.65 51.40 -32.42
C HIS A 7 2.56 49.90 -32.13
N PHE A 8 3.23 49.08 -32.96
CA PHE A 8 3.73 47.77 -32.52
C PHE A 8 5.24 47.71 -32.31
N ASN A 9 6.03 48.68 -32.83
CA ASN A 9 7.51 48.57 -32.84
C ASN A 9 8.27 49.35 -31.75
N GLU A 10 7.60 49.76 -30.67
CA GLU A 10 8.27 50.48 -29.55
C GLU A 10 7.95 49.92 -28.15
N CYS A 11 7.37 48.72 -28.03
CA CYS A 11 7.12 48.08 -26.73
C CYS A 11 8.17 47.01 -26.34
N GLU A 12 9.22 46.80 -27.14
CA GLU A 12 10.23 45.77 -26.84
C GLU A 12 11.47 46.31 -26.10
N LYS A 13 11.65 47.63 -26.00
CA LYS A 13 12.90 48.22 -25.46
C LYS A 13 12.87 48.58 -23.97
N SER A 14 11.83 48.19 -23.23
CA SER A 14 11.70 48.52 -21.80
C SER A 14 11.87 47.34 -20.83
N TYR A 15 11.99 46.09 -21.32
CA TYR A 15 12.09 44.91 -20.45
C TYR A 15 13.52 44.37 -20.21
N LEU A 16 14.55 45.01 -20.77
CA LEU A 16 15.96 44.62 -20.55
C LEU A 16 16.77 45.70 -19.83
N LYS A 17 16.38 46.01 -18.58
CA LYS A 17 17.26 46.66 -17.61
C LYS A 17 17.27 45.87 -16.30
N THR A 18 17.90 44.70 -16.31
CA THR A 18 18.31 44.03 -15.08
C THR A 18 19.70 44.53 -14.70
N ASN A 19 19.73 45.49 -13.78
CA ASN A 19 20.94 45.93 -13.08
C ASN A 19 21.49 44.76 -12.27
N THR A 20 22.33 43.96 -12.91
CA THR A 20 22.92 42.76 -12.33
C THR A 20 24.25 43.13 -11.71
N GLN A 21 24.20 43.77 -10.53
CA GLN A 21 25.34 43.83 -9.63
C GLN A 21 25.46 42.45 -8.95
N ILE A 22 25.99 41.45 -9.67
CA ILE A 22 26.39 40.17 -9.07
C ILE A 22 27.55 40.48 -8.13
N SER A 23 27.23 40.65 -6.86
CA SER A 23 28.19 40.54 -5.77
C SER A 23 28.86 39.18 -5.91
N LYS A 24 30.16 39.19 -6.26
CA LYS A 24 31.02 37.99 -6.22
C LYS A 24 31.22 37.58 -4.77
N ASN A 25 30.18 37.04 -4.15
CA ASN A 25 30.29 36.28 -2.94
C ASN A 25 30.85 34.92 -3.37
N ARG A 26 32.15 34.72 -3.22
CA ARG A 26 32.80 33.41 -3.40
C ARG A 26 32.22 32.49 -2.33
N LYS A 27 31.07 31.88 -2.61
CA LYS A 27 30.54 30.78 -1.83
C LYS A 27 31.63 29.72 -1.81
N LEU A 28 32.19 29.47 -0.63
CA LEU A 28 33.09 28.35 -0.39
C LEU A 28 32.32 27.09 -0.74
N ASN A 29 32.58 26.53 -1.91
CA ASN A 29 32.09 25.22 -2.31
C ASN A 29 32.77 24.19 -1.41
N LYS A 30 32.21 23.95 -0.22
CA LYS A 30 32.52 22.79 0.62
C LYS A 30 31.97 21.57 -0.12
N GLY A 31 32.80 20.93 -0.92
CA GLY A 31 32.47 19.64 -1.53
C GLY A 31 32.46 18.54 -0.48
N PHE A 32 31.56 17.57 -0.64
CA PHE A 32 31.59 16.31 0.11
C PHE A 32 32.94 15.63 -0.06
N THR A 33 33.52 15.14 1.03
CA THR A 33 34.75 14.36 0.94
C THR A 33 34.43 12.94 0.46
N LEU A 34 35.31 12.32 -0.33
CA LEU A 34 35.11 10.93 -0.78
C LEU A 34 35.01 9.95 0.41
N ILE A 35 35.74 10.24 1.49
CA ILE A 35 35.70 9.42 2.71
C ILE A 35 34.35 9.49 3.41
N GLU A 36 33.70 10.66 3.43
CA GLU A 36 32.37 10.84 4.03
C GLU A 36 31.32 10.01 3.31
N LEU A 37 31.40 9.91 1.98
CA LEU A 37 30.51 9.04 1.21
C LEU A 37 30.76 7.54 1.49
N VAL A 38 32.03 7.12 1.60
CA VAL A 38 32.41 5.72 1.82
C VAL A 38 31.93 5.21 3.18
N VAL A 39 32.04 6.02 4.24
CA VAL A 39 31.56 5.62 5.58
C VAL A 39 30.03 5.51 5.61
N ILE A 40 29.32 6.40 4.91
CA ILE A 40 27.85 6.37 4.86
C ILE A 40 27.33 5.09 4.20
N ILE A 41 27.86 4.70 3.03
CA ILE A 41 27.42 3.47 2.37
C ILE A 41 27.78 2.22 3.17
N ALA A 42 28.90 2.25 3.91
CA ALA A 42 29.29 1.16 4.80
C ALA A 42 28.24 0.95 5.90
N ILE A 43 27.79 2.01 6.57
CA ILE A 43 26.77 1.92 7.62
C ILE A 43 25.41 1.51 7.05
N ILE A 44 24.98 2.11 5.93
CA ILE A 44 23.69 1.77 5.29
C ILE A 44 23.67 0.30 4.87
N SER A 45 24.79 -0.26 4.38
CA SER A 45 24.84 -1.67 3.97
C SER A 45 24.57 -2.64 5.12
N ILE A 46 25.08 -2.35 6.32
CA ILE A 46 24.89 -3.17 7.51
C ILE A 46 23.42 -3.11 7.96
N LEU A 47 22.83 -1.91 8.01
CA LEU A 47 21.43 -1.74 8.39
C LEU A 47 20.48 -2.39 7.38
N SER A 48 20.75 -2.21 6.08
CA SER A 48 19.93 -2.74 4.99
C SER A 48 19.90 -4.26 4.97
N ALA A 49 21.01 -4.92 5.31
CA ALA A 49 21.10 -6.39 5.36
C ALA A 49 20.06 -7.02 6.31
N ILE A 50 19.70 -6.34 7.39
CA ILE A 50 18.72 -6.83 8.38
C ILE A 50 17.32 -6.26 8.10
N ALA A 51 17.24 -5.00 7.70
CA ALA A 51 15.96 -4.30 7.54
C ALA A 51 15.13 -4.84 6.35
N VAL A 52 15.77 -5.12 5.21
CA VAL A 52 15.08 -5.55 3.99
C VAL A 52 14.33 -6.88 4.14
N PRO A 53 14.95 -7.98 4.60
CA PRO A 53 14.23 -9.25 4.73
C PRO A 53 13.08 -9.14 5.74
N ARG A 54 13.29 -8.43 6.85
CA ARG A 54 12.23 -8.19 7.85
C ARG A 54 11.03 -7.46 7.24
N PHE A 55 11.27 -6.38 6.50
CA PHE A 55 10.20 -5.60 5.87
C PHE A 55 9.34 -6.43 4.91
N ILE A 56 9.96 -7.31 4.11
CA ILE A 56 9.23 -8.20 3.19
C ILE A 56 8.30 -9.14 3.96
N HIS A 57 8.76 -9.73 5.07
CA HIS A 57 7.91 -10.58 5.91
C HIS A 57 6.75 -9.81 6.55
N TYR A 58 7.00 -8.62 7.11
CA TYR A 58 5.96 -7.78 7.71
C TYR A 58 4.86 -7.40 6.70
N THR A 59 5.25 -6.99 5.49
CA THR A 59 4.27 -6.65 4.46
C THR A 59 3.49 -7.87 3.97
N ALA A 60 4.12 -9.05 3.92
CA ALA A 60 3.44 -10.29 3.55
C ALA A 60 2.41 -10.72 4.60
N PHE A 61 2.76 -10.62 5.88
CA PHE A 61 1.88 -10.91 7.01
C PHE A 61 0.70 -9.93 7.07
N ALA A 62 0.96 -8.62 6.99
CA ALA A 62 -0.11 -7.62 7.00
C ALA A 62 -1.14 -7.84 5.89
N LYS A 63 -0.68 -8.24 4.69
CA LYS A 63 -1.58 -8.60 3.58
C LYS A 63 -2.42 -9.85 3.88
N GLU A 64 -1.83 -10.85 4.54
CA GLU A 64 -2.55 -12.05 4.97
C GLU A 64 -3.62 -11.73 6.01
N THR A 65 -3.28 -10.95 7.04
CA THR A 65 -4.22 -10.52 8.07
C THR A 65 -5.41 -9.78 7.45
N VAL A 66 -5.14 -8.81 6.56
CA VAL A 66 -6.19 -8.09 5.82
C VAL A 66 -7.06 -9.05 5.02
N CYS A 67 -6.46 -10.01 4.31
CA CYS A 67 -7.22 -11.01 3.56
C CYS A 67 -8.14 -11.83 4.47
N LYS A 68 -7.65 -12.34 5.61
CA LYS A 68 -8.43 -13.11 6.58
C LYS A 68 -9.59 -12.28 7.15
N THR A 69 -9.32 -11.05 7.57
CA THR A 69 -10.34 -10.14 8.10
C THR A 69 -11.40 -9.80 7.06
N ASN A 70 -11.01 -9.60 5.80
CA ASN A 70 -11.95 -9.36 4.69
C ASN A 70 -12.78 -10.60 4.36
N CYS A 71 -12.19 -11.79 4.35
CA CYS A 71 -12.90 -13.06 4.14
C CYS A 71 -13.95 -13.28 5.22
N GLY A 72 -13.61 -13.11 6.50
CA GLY A 72 -14.59 -13.25 7.60
C GLY A 72 -15.70 -12.18 7.60
N GLN A 73 -15.43 -10.98 7.05
CA GLN A 73 -16.48 -10.00 6.82
C GLN A 73 -17.42 -10.41 5.67
N ALA A 74 -16.86 -10.88 4.56
CA ALA A 74 -17.62 -11.37 3.43
C ALA A 74 -18.44 -12.62 3.80
N GLU A 75 -17.91 -13.50 4.65
CA GLU A 75 -18.58 -14.70 5.12
C GLU A 75 -19.89 -14.34 5.83
N ARG A 76 -19.83 -13.45 6.83
CA ARG A 76 -21.02 -12.98 7.54
C ARG A 76 -22.04 -12.32 6.63
N MET A 77 -21.58 -11.57 5.63
CA MET A 77 -22.47 -10.91 4.67
C MET A 77 -23.14 -11.92 3.73
N TYR A 78 -22.38 -12.91 3.28
CA TYR A 78 -22.88 -13.96 2.40
C TYR A 78 -23.84 -14.90 3.12
N GLU A 79 -23.53 -15.31 4.36
CA GLU A 79 -24.44 -16.08 5.19
C GLU A 79 -25.76 -15.36 5.45
N ALA A 80 -25.70 -14.05 5.73
CA ALA A 80 -26.91 -13.24 5.89
C ALA A 80 -27.76 -13.21 4.59
N PHE A 81 -27.11 -13.13 3.43
CA PHE A 81 -27.77 -13.19 2.13
C PHE A 81 -28.45 -14.54 1.87
N LEU A 82 -27.76 -15.65 2.18
CA LEU A 82 -28.35 -17.00 2.04
C LEU A 82 -29.59 -17.18 2.94
N ILE A 83 -29.56 -16.64 4.15
CA ILE A 83 -30.69 -16.68 5.09
C ILE A 83 -31.86 -15.81 4.59
N GLU A 84 -31.58 -14.64 4.01
CA GLU A 84 -32.62 -13.71 3.54
C GLU A 84 -33.36 -14.24 2.31
N GLU A 85 -32.64 -14.83 1.35
CA GLU A 85 -33.24 -15.32 0.11
C GLU A 85 -33.74 -16.79 0.18
N ASP A 86 -33.45 -17.52 1.28
CA ASP A 86 -33.76 -18.94 1.47
C ASP A 86 -33.21 -19.83 0.33
N ILE A 87 -31.94 -19.58 -0.04
CA ILE A 87 -31.25 -20.27 -1.14
C ILE A 87 -30.11 -21.13 -0.58
N GLU A 88 -29.95 -22.33 -1.13
CA GLU A 88 -28.79 -23.18 -0.86
C GLU A 88 -27.53 -22.65 -1.56
N ASN A 89 -26.41 -22.63 -0.83
CA ASN A 89 -25.13 -22.19 -1.39
C ASN A 89 -24.75 -23.03 -2.62
N THR A 90 -24.41 -22.35 -3.72
CA THR A 90 -23.88 -22.93 -4.95
C THR A 90 -22.77 -22.02 -5.48
N ASP A 91 -21.72 -22.60 -6.08
CA ASP A 91 -20.57 -21.86 -6.64
C ASP A 91 -20.98 -20.66 -7.51
N ILE A 92 -22.02 -20.82 -8.34
CA ILE A 92 -22.52 -19.76 -9.24
C ILE A 92 -23.08 -18.56 -8.47
N ILE A 93 -23.83 -18.82 -7.40
CA ILE A 93 -24.46 -17.78 -6.58
C ILE A 93 -23.38 -17.05 -5.79
N PHE A 94 -22.42 -17.82 -5.24
CA PHE A 94 -21.26 -17.26 -4.56
C PHE A 94 -20.45 -16.35 -5.49
N ASP A 95 -20.08 -16.82 -6.67
CA ASP A 95 -19.33 -16.03 -7.66
C ASP A 95 -20.08 -14.74 -8.05
N GLN A 96 -21.40 -14.82 -8.25
CA GLN A 96 -22.21 -13.65 -8.57
C GLN A 96 -22.22 -12.64 -7.41
N PHE A 97 -22.49 -13.10 -6.20
CA PHE A 97 -22.49 -12.25 -5.01
C PHE A 97 -21.14 -11.54 -4.82
N MET A 98 -20.05 -12.27 -5.04
CA MET A 98 -18.69 -11.74 -4.88
C MET A 98 -18.36 -10.69 -5.93
N LEU A 99 -18.74 -10.90 -7.20
CA LEU A 99 -18.50 -9.93 -8.28
C LEU A 99 -19.30 -8.63 -8.12
N GLU A 100 -20.48 -8.70 -7.51
CA GLU A 100 -21.33 -7.51 -7.31
C GLU A 100 -20.92 -6.69 -6.08
N ASN A 101 -20.48 -7.34 -5.00
CA ASN A 101 -20.26 -6.69 -3.70
C ASN A 101 -18.79 -6.43 -3.35
N TYR A 102 -17.84 -7.11 -4.00
CA TYR A 102 -16.42 -7.03 -3.65
C TYR A 102 -15.56 -6.82 -4.89
N SER A 103 -14.79 -5.73 -4.92
CA SER A 103 -13.83 -5.50 -6.01
C SER A 103 -12.54 -6.29 -5.82
N ASP A 104 -12.01 -6.34 -4.59
CA ASP A 104 -10.76 -7.06 -4.25
C ASP A 104 -10.74 -7.41 -2.75
N ILE A 105 -10.97 -8.68 -2.38
CA ILE A 105 -10.84 -9.14 -0.97
C ILE A 105 -9.39 -9.37 -0.58
N CYS A 106 -8.57 -9.86 -1.52
CA CYS A 106 -7.22 -10.30 -1.27
C CYS A 106 -6.19 -9.32 -1.87
N PRO A 107 -5.29 -8.72 -1.06
CA PRO A 107 -4.24 -7.81 -1.55
C PRO A 107 -3.14 -8.46 -2.41
N LYS A 108 -3.23 -9.77 -2.66
CA LYS A 108 -2.31 -10.57 -3.48
C LYS A 108 -3.02 -11.26 -4.65
N ASP A 109 -4.23 -10.80 -5.00
CA ASP A 109 -5.06 -11.36 -6.09
C ASP A 109 -5.32 -12.87 -5.91
N GLY A 110 -5.60 -13.25 -4.67
CA GLY A 110 -5.97 -14.62 -4.31
C GLY A 110 -7.36 -14.99 -4.79
N VAL A 111 -7.52 -16.22 -5.28
CA VAL A 111 -8.83 -16.78 -5.60
C VAL A 111 -9.55 -17.16 -4.31
N ILE A 112 -10.78 -16.72 -4.19
CA ILE A 112 -11.66 -16.95 -3.04
C ILE A 112 -12.64 -18.08 -3.38
N TYR A 113 -12.93 -18.94 -2.42
CA TYR A 113 -13.93 -20.01 -2.54
C TYR A 113 -14.64 -20.22 -1.21
N TYR A 114 -15.86 -20.75 -1.28
CA TYR A 114 -16.66 -21.08 -0.12
C TYR A 114 -16.61 -22.59 0.14
N LEU A 115 -16.18 -23.00 1.33
CA LEU A 115 -16.15 -24.39 1.78
C LEU A 115 -16.57 -24.48 3.25
N ASP A 116 -17.45 -25.44 3.55
CA ASP A 116 -17.85 -25.80 4.92
C ASP A 116 -18.31 -24.60 5.78
N GLY A 117 -19.09 -23.70 5.20
CA GLY A 117 -19.59 -22.52 5.91
C GLY A 117 -18.67 -21.30 5.81
N LYS A 118 -17.41 -21.48 5.40
CA LYS A 118 -16.38 -20.45 5.48
C LYS A 118 -15.89 -19.97 4.12
N ILE A 119 -15.59 -18.68 4.03
CA ILE A 119 -14.93 -18.09 2.86
C ILE A 119 -13.42 -18.20 3.05
N ASN A 120 -12.76 -18.91 2.14
CA ASN A 120 -11.33 -19.18 2.18
C ASN A 120 -10.60 -18.58 0.97
N CYS A 121 -9.31 -18.31 1.15
CA CYS A 121 -8.43 -17.77 0.11
C CYS A 121 -7.29 -18.75 -0.20
N LYS A 122 -7.17 -19.15 -1.47
CA LYS A 122 -6.23 -20.19 -1.93
C LYS A 122 -4.75 -19.93 -1.62
N ILE A 123 -4.35 -18.66 -1.54
CA ILE A 123 -2.95 -18.25 -1.37
C ILE A 123 -2.61 -17.90 0.09
N HIS A 124 -3.60 -17.88 0.96
CA HIS A 124 -3.49 -17.59 2.39
C HIS A 124 -4.10 -18.72 3.24
N GLU A 125 -4.18 -19.94 2.68
CA GLU A 125 -4.53 -21.16 3.41
C GLU A 125 -3.48 -21.41 4.51
N GLY A 126 -3.69 -20.76 5.65
CA GLY A 126 -3.21 -21.25 6.93
C GLY A 126 -3.98 -22.53 7.21
N ILE A 127 -3.26 -23.57 7.57
CA ILE A 127 -3.80 -24.87 7.99
C ILE A 127 -4.92 -24.60 9.00
N SER A 128 -6.17 -24.87 8.60
CA SER A 128 -7.30 -24.96 9.52
C SER A 128 -7.11 -26.22 10.35
N GLU A 129 -6.35 -26.13 11.44
CA GLU A 129 -6.56 -27.08 12.53
C GLU A 129 -7.81 -26.61 13.30
N ASN A 130 -8.86 -27.42 13.11
CA ASN A 130 -10.15 -27.43 13.78
C ASN A 130 -10.18 -26.68 15.12
N THR A 131 -10.94 -25.58 15.17
CA THR A 131 -11.51 -25.08 16.42
C THR A 131 -13.00 -25.39 16.41
N ASP A 132 -13.32 -26.62 16.83
CA ASP A 132 -14.63 -26.90 17.41
C ASP A 132 -14.72 -26.08 18.71
N ASP A 133 -15.67 -25.16 18.73
CA ASP A 133 -16.28 -24.58 19.93
C ASP A 133 -15.34 -23.97 20.99
N LEU A 134 -14.71 -22.82 20.74
CA LEU A 134 -14.52 -21.78 21.76
C LEU A 134 -14.29 -20.41 21.07
N ASP A 135 -15.04 -19.41 21.53
CA ASP A 135 -14.89 -17.99 21.19
C ASP A 135 -13.50 -17.47 21.58
N GLU A 136 -12.47 -17.74 20.78
CA GLU A 136 -11.23 -17.00 20.80
C GLU A 136 -10.74 -16.86 19.36
N PRO A 137 -10.68 -15.65 18.78
CA PRO A 137 -9.84 -15.45 17.62
C PRO A 137 -8.42 -15.75 18.07
N GLU A 138 -7.88 -16.92 17.72
CA GLU A 138 -6.44 -17.10 17.69
C GLU A 138 -5.91 -16.12 16.64
N ASP A 139 -5.69 -14.89 17.10
CA ASP A 139 -4.82 -13.93 16.46
C ASP A 139 -3.49 -14.65 16.30
N SER A 140 -3.20 -15.12 15.10
CA SER A 140 -1.84 -15.49 14.73
C SER A 140 -1.01 -14.25 15.02
N ASP A 141 -0.30 -14.23 16.14
CA ASP A 141 0.38 -13.05 16.63
C ASP A 141 1.20 -12.44 15.49
N PRO A 142 1.06 -11.12 15.21
CA PRO A 142 1.95 -10.46 14.29
C PRO A 142 3.39 -10.78 14.67
N PRO A 143 4.27 -11.12 13.70
CA PRO A 143 5.64 -11.50 14.01
C PRO A 143 6.37 -10.33 14.69
N GLY A 144 6.38 -10.32 16.03
CA GLY A 144 7.12 -9.37 16.86
C GLY A 144 6.31 -8.26 17.54
N GLU A 145 5.14 -8.52 18.11
CA GLU A 145 4.51 -7.63 19.11
C GLU A 145 5.04 -7.86 20.54
N GLU A 146 6.35 -8.08 20.70
CA GLU A 146 7.00 -7.67 21.95
C GLU A 146 7.65 -6.32 21.68
N VAL A 147 6.94 -5.25 22.05
CA VAL A 147 7.51 -3.90 22.20
C VAL A 147 8.23 -3.84 23.55
N PRO A 148 9.56 -3.98 23.64
CA PRO A 148 10.23 -4.20 24.93
C PRO A 148 10.40 -2.91 25.77
N TRP A 149 9.68 -1.83 25.46
CA TRP A 149 9.87 -0.53 26.12
C TRP A 149 8.59 0.29 26.32
N LEU A 150 7.41 -0.34 26.35
CA LEU A 150 6.22 0.27 26.97
C LEU A 150 5.98 -0.31 28.36
#